data_AF-A0A813KDL2-F1
#
_entry.id   AF-A0A813KDL2-F1
#
_cell.length_a   1.000
_cell.length_b   1.000
_cell.length_c   1.000
_cell.angle_alpha   90.00
_cell.angle_beta   90.00
_cell.angle_gamma   90.00
#
_symmetry.space_group_name_H-M   'P 1'
#
loop_
_entity.id
_entity.type
_entity.pdbx_description
1 polymer ?
#
loop_
_entity_poly.entity_id
_entity_poly.type
_entity_poly.pdbx_seq_one_letter_code
_entity_poly.pdbx_strand_id
1 'polypeptide(L)'
;MPTNQVWDIDEEKLVRHFCLEAECAQVLTWFKEKGYTRPEEFEGRFSLATSLRELSNNHFRKTEFTDAMMYALAALHCLDFSQAKISLQTKSQKQESLEALVRLLSNLSIVFIKKGDAHNSVRAADLTQNNNSASIKIASNIKNNNNN
;
A
#
# COMPACT_ATOMS: atom_id res chain seq x y z
N MET A 1 -25.80 26.90 1.89
CA MET A 1 -24.93 26.04 1.05
C MET A 1 -24.98 24.65 1.64
N PRO A 2 -25.33 23.58 0.89
CA PRO A 2 -25.29 22.24 1.44
C PRO A 2 -23.82 21.82 1.55
N THR A 3 -23.35 21.63 2.78
CA THR A 3 -22.08 20.97 3.07
C THR A 3 -22.23 19.51 2.65
N ASN A 4 -21.79 19.17 1.44
CA ASN A 4 -21.60 17.79 1.04
C ASN A 4 -20.57 17.17 1.99
N GLN A 5 -21.06 16.50 3.02
CA GLN A 5 -20.25 15.69 3.91
C GLN A 5 -19.77 14.49 3.10
N VAL A 6 -18.58 14.60 2.53
CA VAL A 6 -17.90 13.49 1.87
C VAL A 6 -17.48 12.53 2.97
N TRP A 7 -18.22 11.42 3.10
CA TRP A 7 -17.83 10.28 3.93
C TRP A 7 -16.68 9.57 3.22
N ASP A 8 -15.46 10.07 3.40
CA ASP A 8 -14.27 9.43 2.87
C ASP A 8 -13.82 8.31 3.81
N ILE A 9 -14.56 7.20 3.71
CA ILE A 9 -14.27 5.98 4.47
C ILE A 9 -12.95 5.40 3.94
N ASP A 10 -12.09 4.94 4.84
CA ASP A 10 -10.91 4.14 4.50
C ASP A 10 -11.38 2.82 3.84
N GLU A 11 -11.54 2.84 2.52
CA GLU A 11 -12.24 1.79 1.75
C GLU A 11 -11.39 0.57 1.39
N GLU A 12 -10.15 0.46 1.90
CA GLU A 12 -9.26 -0.67 1.61
C GLU A 12 -9.04 -0.86 0.09
N LYS A 13 -9.13 0.25 -0.65
CA LYS A 13 -9.06 0.35 -2.11
C LYS A 13 -7.82 -0.34 -2.67
N LEU A 14 -6.68 -0.20 -2.00
CA LEU A 14 -5.46 -0.83 -2.44
C LEU A 14 -5.56 -2.35 -2.28
N VAL A 15 -5.91 -2.88 -1.10
CA VAL A 15 -5.98 -4.34 -0.90
C VAL A 15 -6.99 -4.99 -1.85
N ARG A 16 -8.18 -4.38 -2.01
CA ARG A 16 -9.22 -4.82 -2.96
C ARG A 16 -8.78 -4.73 -4.43
N HIS A 17 -7.74 -3.96 -4.73
CA HIS A 17 -7.15 -3.92 -6.06
C HIS A 17 -6.19 -5.09 -6.33
N PHE A 18 -5.59 -5.71 -5.31
CA PHE A 18 -4.65 -6.84 -5.50
C PHE A 18 -5.30 -8.20 -5.24
N CYS A 19 -6.43 -8.20 -4.55
CA CYS A 19 -7.09 -9.41 -4.07
C CYS A 19 -8.54 -9.44 -4.52
N LEU A 20 -9.08 -10.63 -4.74
CA LEU A 20 -10.52 -10.82 -4.82
C LEU A 20 -11.17 -10.49 -3.47
N GLU A 21 -12.47 -10.21 -3.48
CA GLU A 21 -13.22 -9.83 -2.27
C GLU A 21 -13.04 -10.83 -1.11
N ALA A 22 -13.09 -12.13 -1.42
CA ALA A 22 -12.87 -13.19 -0.45
C ALA A 22 -11.45 -13.20 0.15
N GLU A 23 -10.44 -12.94 -0.68
CA GLU A 23 -9.04 -12.86 -0.26
C GLU A 23 -8.79 -11.60 0.59
N CYS A 24 -9.41 -10.47 0.22
CA CYS A 24 -9.39 -9.25 1.03
C CYS A 24 -9.98 -9.51 2.43
N ALA A 25 -11.16 -10.13 2.50
CA ALA A 25 -11.76 -10.52 3.79
C ALA A 25 -10.85 -11.45 4.61
N GLN A 26 -10.14 -12.36 3.94
CA GLN A 26 -9.18 -13.26 4.57
C GLN A 26 -7.99 -12.51 5.18
N VAL A 27 -7.41 -11.55 4.45
CA VAL A 27 -6.31 -10.70 4.94
C VAL A 27 -6.74 -9.90 6.15
N LEU A 28 -7.92 -9.28 6.11
CA LEU A 28 -8.42 -8.44 7.22
C LEU A 28 -8.77 -9.26 8.46
N THR A 29 -9.33 -10.46 8.27
CA THR A 29 -9.61 -11.39 9.36
C THR A 29 -8.32 -11.84 10.00
N TRP A 30 -7.37 -12.31 9.19
CA TRP A 30 -6.05 -12.72 9.66
C TRP A 30 -5.30 -11.60 10.39
N PHE A 31 -5.38 -10.37 9.88
CA PHE A 31 -4.75 -9.19 10.49
C PHE A 31 -5.24 -8.98 11.93
N LYS A 32 -6.56 -9.07 12.14
CA LYS A 32 -7.18 -8.96 13.47
C LYS A 32 -6.84 -10.15 14.37
N GLU A 33 -6.85 -11.37 13.83
CA GLU A 33 -6.48 -12.59 14.57
C GLU A 33 -5.03 -12.58 15.06
N LYS A 34 -4.12 -11.93 14.31
CA LYS A 34 -2.73 -11.68 14.74
C LYS A 34 -2.59 -10.59 15.81
N GLY A 35 -3.70 -9.97 16.22
CA GLY A 35 -3.74 -8.91 17.22
C GLY A 35 -3.39 -7.53 16.67
N TYR A 36 -3.32 -7.37 15.35
CA TYR A 36 -3.09 -6.06 14.75
C TYR A 36 -4.38 -5.26 14.65
N THR A 37 -4.25 -3.95 14.87
CA THR A 37 -5.28 -2.96 14.59
C THR A 37 -4.68 -1.90 13.69
N ARG A 38 -5.50 -1.38 12.78
CA ARG A 38 -5.04 -0.33 11.86
C ARG A 38 -4.99 0.99 12.63
N PRO A 39 -3.82 1.61 12.84
CA PRO A 39 -3.74 2.86 13.59
C PRO A 39 -4.48 3.98 12.86
N GLU A 40 -4.97 4.99 13.58
CA GLU A 40 -5.62 6.15 12.94
C GLU A 40 -4.60 7.14 12.37
N GLU A 41 -3.54 7.39 13.14
CA GLU A 41 -2.53 8.40 12.85
C GLU A 41 -1.50 7.93 11.82
N PHE A 42 -0.91 8.90 11.10
CA PHE A 42 0.10 8.66 10.08
C PHE A 42 1.27 7.84 10.61
N GLU A 43 1.92 8.29 11.69
CA GLU A 43 3.11 7.65 12.24
C GLU A 43 2.84 6.20 12.66
N GLY A 44 1.68 5.96 13.26
CA GLY A 44 1.25 4.61 13.64
C GLY A 44 1.08 3.71 12.42
N ARG A 45 0.36 4.18 11.40
CA ARG A 45 0.15 3.42 10.15
C ARG A 45 1.47 3.12 9.45
N PHE A 46 2.34 4.12 9.34
CA PHE A 46 3.61 4.01 8.64
C PHE A 46 4.59 3.08 9.37
N SER A 47 4.69 3.20 10.70
CA SER A 47 5.51 2.32 11.53
C SER A 47 5.04 0.87 11.43
N LEU A 48 3.73 0.62 11.60
CA LEU A 48 3.18 -0.72 11.49
C LEU A 48 3.37 -1.32 10.09
N ALA A 49 3.11 -0.55 9.03
CA ALA A 49 3.35 -0.98 7.66
C ALA A 49 4.82 -1.38 7.44
N THR A 50 5.76 -0.62 7.99
CA THR A 50 7.19 -0.91 7.89
C THR A 50 7.54 -2.23 8.57
N SER A 51 7.07 -2.45 9.80
CA SER A 51 7.30 -3.71 10.54
C SER A 51 6.68 -4.92 9.82
N LEU A 52 5.46 -4.79 9.29
CA LEU A 52 4.80 -5.86 8.53
C LEU A 52 5.54 -6.17 7.24
N ARG A 53 6.05 -5.15 6.52
CA ARG A 53 6.89 -5.35 5.33
C ARG A 53 8.19 -6.10 5.67
N GLU A 54 8.80 -5.82 6.81
CA GLU A 54 10.00 -6.54 7.26
C GLU A 54 9.69 -8.01 7.59
N LEU A 55 8.56 -8.27 8.25
CA LEU A 55 8.07 -9.64 8.49
C LEU A 55 7.83 -10.37 7.16
N SER A 56 7.18 -9.72 6.20
CA SER A 56 7.01 -10.24 4.84
C SER A 56 8.36 -10.65 4.23
N ASN A 57 9.37 -9.78 4.29
CA ASN A 57 10.69 -10.08 3.75
C ASN A 57 11.37 -11.25 4.47
N ASN A 58 11.15 -11.39 5.77
CA ASN A 58 11.70 -12.50 6.55
C ASN A 58 11.06 -13.83 6.16
N HIS A 59 9.73 -13.88 6.02
CA HIS A 59 9.02 -15.07 5.53
C HIS A 59 9.39 -15.39 4.08
N PHE A 60 9.55 -14.38 3.22
CA PHE A 60 9.99 -14.57 1.84
C PHE A 60 11.37 -15.25 1.77
N ARG A 61 12.33 -14.80 2.59
CA ARG A 61 13.67 -15.40 2.69
C ARG A 61 13.66 -16.85 3.16
N LYS A 62 12.65 -17.22 3.97
CA LYS A 62 12.41 -18.60 4.43
C LYS A 62 11.60 -19.44 3.44
N THR A 63 11.28 -18.91 2.26
CA THR A 63 10.41 -19.55 1.25
C THR A 63 8.96 -19.80 1.70
N GLU A 64 8.54 -19.11 2.76
CA GLU A 64 7.17 -19.14 3.31
C GLU A 64 6.30 -18.11 2.55
N PHE A 65 6.09 -18.33 1.25
CA PHE A 65 5.52 -17.31 0.35
C PHE A 65 4.08 -16.91 0.69
N THR A 66 3.27 -17.83 1.23
CA THR A 66 1.91 -17.51 1.67
C THR A 66 1.94 -16.53 2.84
N ASP A 67 2.77 -16.76 3.85
CA ASP A 67 2.90 -15.83 4.98
C ASP A 67 3.50 -14.51 4.54
N ALA A 68 4.52 -14.54 3.68
CA ALA A 68 5.09 -13.33 3.08
C ALA A 68 4.01 -12.46 2.40
N MET A 69 3.13 -13.10 1.62
CA MET A 69 2.01 -12.43 0.97
C MET A 69 1.05 -11.81 1.98
N MET A 70 0.65 -12.55 3.01
CA MET A 70 -0.27 -12.05 4.05
C MET A 70 0.29 -10.83 4.77
N TYR A 71 1.56 -10.87 5.18
CA TYR A 71 2.22 -9.72 5.80
C TYR A 71 2.35 -8.53 4.85
N ALA A 72 2.64 -8.76 3.57
CA ALA A 72 2.75 -7.69 2.60
C ALA A 72 1.40 -7.02 2.31
N LEU A 73 0.32 -7.80 2.17
CA LEU A 73 -1.04 -7.28 2.01
C LEU A 73 -1.54 -6.56 3.27
N ALA A 74 -1.16 -7.04 4.46
CA ALA A 74 -1.41 -6.34 5.72
C ALA A 74 -0.64 -5.00 5.81
N ALA A 75 0.60 -4.93 5.34
CA ALA A 75 1.34 -3.67 5.24
C ALA A 75 0.64 -2.71 4.26
N LEU A 76 0.10 -3.22 3.15
CA LEU A 76 -0.62 -2.44 2.15
C LEU A 76 -1.91 -1.85 2.75
N HIS A 77 -2.65 -2.65 3.51
CA HIS A 77 -3.81 -2.21 4.27
C HIS A 77 -3.48 -1.01 5.17
N CYS A 78 -2.30 -1.01 5.82
CA CYS A 78 -1.88 0.10 6.66
C CYS A 78 -1.56 1.37 5.86
N LEU A 79 -0.95 1.25 4.68
CA LEU A 79 -0.57 2.37 3.80
C LEU A 79 -1.71 2.94 2.94
N ASP A 80 -2.91 2.36 3.00
CA ASP A 80 -4.04 2.74 2.16
C ASP A 80 -4.81 3.97 2.68
N PHE A 81 -4.18 5.13 2.71
CA PHE A 81 -4.80 6.34 3.24
C PHE A 81 -5.97 6.83 2.36
N SER A 82 -7.10 7.15 2.99
CA SER A 82 -8.18 7.90 2.35
C SER A 82 -7.71 9.28 1.83
N GLN A 83 -8.45 9.87 0.89
CA GLN A 83 -8.10 11.17 0.30
C GLN A 83 -8.07 12.29 1.36
N ALA A 84 -8.98 12.25 2.33
CA ALA A 84 -9.04 13.13 3.48
C ALA A 84 -7.76 13.00 4.30
N LYS A 85 -7.30 11.78 4.61
CA LYS A 85 -6.05 11.56 5.34
C LYS A 85 -4.83 11.97 4.52
N ILE A 86 -4.80 11.74 3.21
CA ILE A 86 -3.74 12.23 2.33
C ILE A 86 -3.71 13.77 2.35
N SER A 87 -4.86 14.45 2.36
CA SER A 87 -4.89 15.92 2.36
C SER A 87 -4.29 16.53 3.64
N LEU A 88 -4.37 15.82 4.77
CA LEU A 88 -3.77 16.20 6.05
C LEU A 88 -2.26 15.93 6.14
N GLN A 89 -1.70 15.12 5.24
CA GLN A 89 -0.27 14.82 5.25
C GLN A 89 0.59 15.97 4.72
N THR A 90 1.75 16.16 5.35
CA THR A 90 2.79 17.04 4.81
C THR A 90 3.35 16.50 3.50
N LYS A 91 4.07 17.34 2.76
CA LYS A 91 4.75 16.92 1.51
C LYS A 91 5.76 15.78 1.76
N SER A 92 6.47 15.80 2.90
CA SER A 92 7.42 14.73 3.27
C SER A 92 6.69 13.41 3.50
N GLN A 93 5.62 13.43 4.29
CA GLN A 93 4.83 12.23 4.63
C GLN A 93 4.21 11.57 3.39
N LYS A 94 3.76 12.38 2.42
CA LYS A 94 3.27 11.89 1.13
C LYS A 94 4.37 11.17 0.34
N GLN A 95 5.56 11.78 0.29
CA GLN A 95 6.72 11.21 -0.39
C GLN A 95 7.15 9.90 0.27
N GLU A 96 7.26 9.87 1.60
CA GLU A 96 7.62 8.68 2.38
C GLU A 96 6.61 7.54 2.17
N SER A 97 5.32 7.85 2.22
CA SER A 97 4.26 6.86 1.97
C SER A 97 4.34 6.28 0.56
N LEU A 98 4.60 7.13 -0.44
CA LEU A 98 4.73 6.70 -1.82
C LEU A 98 5.95 5.80 -2.02
N GLU A 99 7.09 6.15 -1.43
CA GLU A 99 8.30 5.34 -1.48
C GLU A 99 8.12 3.99 -0.79
N ALA A 100 7.48 3.99 0.39
CA ALA A 100 7.15 2.77 1.11
C ALA A 100 6.20 1.88 0.29
N LEU A 101 5.19 2.48 -0.35
CA LEU A 101 4.25 1.79 -1.23
C LEU A 101 4.98 1.16 -2.42
N VAL A 102 5.82 1.89 -3.15
CA VAL A 102 6.57 1.34 -4.31
C VAL A 102 7.43 0.14 -3.89
N ARG A 103 8.15 0.24 -2.76
CA ARG A 103 8.96 -0.88 -2.24
C ARG A 103 8.08 -2.09 -1.90
N LEU A 104 6.93 -1.85 -1.28
CA LEU A 104 5.99 -2.91 -0.93
C LEU A 104 5.39 -3.59 -2.15
N LEU A 105 5.00 -2.82 -3.17
CA LEU A 105 4.45 -3.34 -4.42
C LEU A 105 5.47 -4.18 -5.18
N SER A 106 6.73 -3.73 -5.23
CA SER A 106 7.82 -4.52 -5.82
C SER A 106 7.99 -5.87 -5.12
N ASN A 107 7.91 -5.89 -3.78
CA ASN A 107 7.97 -7.14 -3.01
C ASN A 107 6.76 -8.04 -3.28
N LEU A 108 5.54 -7.49 -3.31
CA LEU A 108 4.33 -8.23 -3.62
C LEU A 108 4.40 -8.90 -4.99
N SER A 109 4.84 -8.19 -6.03
CA SER A 109 5.02 -8.75 -7.38
C SER A 109 5.90 -10.00 -7.35
N ILE A 110 7.04 -9.95 -6.64
CA ILE A 110 7.97 -11.08 -6.54
C ILE A 110 7.35 -12.23 -5.73
N VAL A 111 6.65 -11.93 -4.64
CA VAL A 111 5.95 -12.94 -3.83
C VAL A 111 4.92 -13.69 -4.68
N PHE A 112 4.11 -12.98 -5.46
CA PHE A 112 3.11 -13.60 -6.35
C PHE A 112 3.77 -14.50 -7.39
N ILE A 113 4.85 -14.05 -8.04
CA ILE A 113 5.64 -14.88 -8.98
C ILE A 113 6.12 -16.16 -8.30
N LYS A 114 6.70 -16.06 -7.10
CA LYS A 114 7.25 -17.21 -6.37
C LYS A 114 6.18 -18.18 -5.87
N LYS A 115 4.98 -17.70 -5.57
CA LYS A 115 3.82 -18.53 -5.21
C LYS A 115 3.24 -19.28 -6.42
N GLY A 116 3.62 -18.90 -7.65
CA GLY A 116 3.01 -19.42 -8.88
C GLY A 116 1.69 -18.72 -9.23
N ASP A 117 1.42 -17.57 -8.62
CA ASP A 117 0.24 -16.74 -8.88
C ASP A 117 0.57 -15.69 -9.94
N ALA A 118 0.60 -16.14 -11.20
CA ALA A 118 0.95 -15.29 -12.34
C ALA A 118 -0.07 -14.15 -12.55
N HIS A 119 -1.33 -14.33 -12.14
CA HIS A 119 -2.38 -13.33 -12.34
C HIS A 119 -2.18 -12.11 -11.44
N ASN A 120 -1.93 -12.32 -10.15
CA ASN A 120 -1.70 -11.22 -9.21
C ASN A 120 -0.33 -10.55 -9.39
N SER A 121 0.66 -11.27 -9.93
CA SER A 121 1.96 -10.68 -10.31
C SER A 121 1.83 -9.56 -11.35
N VAL A 122 0.99 -9.74 -12.38
CA VAL A 122 0.86 -8.76 -13.48
C VAL A 122 0.19 -7.48 -12.97
N ARG A 123 -0.91 -7.62 -12.21
CA ARG A 123 -1.62 -6.47 -11.62
C ARG A 123 -0.70 -5.63 -10.73
N ALA A 124 0.18 -6.28 -9.98
CA ALA A 124 1.11 -5.58 -9.11
C ALA A 124 2.22 -4.82 -9.84
N ALA A 125 2.70 -5.37 -10.95
CA ALA A 125 3.64 -4.67 -11.83
C ALA A 125 2.98 -3.45 -12.50
N ASP A 126 1.73 -3.58 -12.96
CA ASP A 126 1.02 -2.51 -13.68
C ASP A 126 0.76 -1.28 -12.80
N LEU A 127 0.39 -1.47 -11.53
CA LEU A 127 0.18 -0.34 -10.61
C LEU A 127 1.51 0.38 -10.28
N THR A 128 2.64 -0.33 -10.28
CA THR A 128 3.97 0.26 -10.09
C THR A 128 4.30 1.21 -11.25
N GLN A 129 3.98 0.82 -12.50
CA GLN A 129 4.22 1.66 -13.68
C GLN A 129 3.30 2.89 -13.74
N ASN A 130 2.02 2.73 -13.35
CA ASN A 130 1.06 3.84 -13.32
C ASN A 130 1.41 4.89 -12.25
N ASN A 131 1.88 4.46 -11.08
CA ASN A 131 2.35 5.39 -10.04
C ASN A 131 3.68 6.05 -10.42
N ASN A 132 4.57 5.37 -11.14
CA ASN A 132 5.80 5.98 -11.64
C ASN A 132 5.52 7.07 -12.69
N SER A 133 4.46 6.91 -13.47
CA SER A 133 3.97 7.89 -14.44
C SER A 133 3.41 9.16 -13.75
N ALA A 134 2.80 9.02 -12.57
CA ALA A 134 2.35 10.15 -11.74
C ALA A 134 3.53 10.87 -11.08
N SER A 135 4.52 10.13 -10.57
CA SER A 135 5.76 10.69 -10.00
C SER A 135 6.59 11.47 -11.02
N ILE A 136 6.65 11.01 -12.28
CA ILE A 136 7.34 11.71 -13.37
C ILE A 136 6.60 13.02 -13.72
N LYS A 137 5.26 13.04 -13.68
CA LYS A 137 4.46 14.27 -13.90
C LYS A 137 4.63 15.30 -12.77
N ILE A 138 4.75 14.86 -11.53
CA ILE A 138 5.00 15.76 -10.39
C ILE A 138 6.43 16.33 -10.46
N ALA A 139 7.43 15.49 -10.79
CA ALA A 139 8.82 15.93 -10.94
C ALA A 139 9.04 16.89 -12.12
N SER A 140 8.29 16.72 -13.22
CA SER A 140 8.34 17.64 -14.38
C SER A 140 7.61 18.98 -14.12
N ASN A 141 6.52 18.97 -13.36
CA ASN A 141 5.87 20.22 -12.93
C ASN A 141 6.71 21.04 -11.93
N ILE A 142 7.52 20.39 -11.09
CA ILE A 142 8.43 21.09 -10.17
C ILE A 142 9.62 21.74 -10.91
N LYS A 143 10.12 21.12 -11.99
CA LYS A 143 11.19 21.73 -12.82
C LYS A 143 10.71 22.93 -13.63
N ASN A 144 9.46 22.97 -14.07
CA ASN A 144 8.92 24.11 -14.82
C ASN A 144 8.57 25.33 -13.96
N ASN A 145 8.32 25.16 -12.65
CA ASN A 145 7.98 26.27 -11.74
C ASN A 145 9.20 26.97 -11.12
N ASN A 146 10.42 26.46 -11.33
CA ASN A 146 11.66 27.09 -10.85
C ASN A 146 12.43 27.84 -11.95
N ASN A 147 11.87 27.93 -13.16
CA ASN A 147 12.46 28.62 -14.31
C ASN A 147 11.64 29.84 -14.79
N ASN A 148 10.72 30.35 -13.97
CA ASN A 148 10.03 31.63 -14.17
C ASN A 148 10.24 32.54 -12.97
#